data_AF-F2LVR4-F1
#
_entry.id   AF-F2LVR4-F1
#
_cell.length_a   1.000
_cell.length_b   1.000
_cell.length_c   1.000
_cell.angle_alpha   90.00
_cell.angle_beta   90.00
_cell.angle_gamma   90.00
#
_symmetry.space_group_name_H-M   'P 1'
#
loop_
_entity.id
_entity.type
_entity.pdbx_description
1 polymer ?
#
loop_
_entity_poly.entity_id
_entity_poly.type
_entity_poly.pdbx_seq_one_letter_code
_entity_poly.pdbx_strand_id
1 'polypeptide(L)'
;MAIKVDNYINKYVVNQLFSNNSNNPQNNNNIVETLQNLSEQYASISAYGKKLNDIYNELTQRSDVTNEALAGARNVIVNLSQGNGTDWMQTVEALDKLKNSSEFEKFFEAANTIHSRSYDMNNWLKAFVNATNYGYEDQFIKQTNEILKNDNTKETANVFDEFINSVNDIATNVPNDEFVKSAFSNFFEGMASRSSLEEKNAFMDNFKAG
;
A
#
# COMPACT_ATOMS: atom_id res chain seq x y z
N MET A 1 -5.82 20.21 17.37
CA MET A 1 -5.47 19.02 18.19
C MET A 1 -4.07 18.61 17.78
N ALA A 2 -3.07 18.84 18.63
CA ALA A 2 -1.71 18.39 18.36
C ALA A 2 -1.65 16.87 18.59
N ILE A 3 -1.28 16.11 17.57
CA ILE A 3 -1.05 14.68 17.70
C ILE A 3 0.17 14.52 18.61
N LYS A 4 -0.03 14.03 19.85
CA LYS A 4 1.06 13.53 20.68
C LYS A 4 1.54 12.24 20.02
N VAL A 5 2.55 12.34 19.17
CA VAL A 5 3.32 11.19 18.73
C VAL A 5 4.16 10.76 19.93
N ASP A 6 3.62 9.88 20.77
CA ASP A 6 4.46 9.16 21.70
C ASP A 6 5.57 8.48 20.90
N ASN A 7 6.80 8.63 21.37
CA ASN A 7 8.03 8.45 20.62
C ASN A 7 8.34 6.94 20.44
N TYR A 8 7.46 6.21 19.76
CA TYR A 8 7.58 4.77 19.48
C TYR A 8 8.87 4.46 18.72
N ILE A 9 9.33 5.40 17.89
CA ILE A 9 10.60 5.34 17.16
C ILE A 9 11.78 5.27 18.13
N ASN A 10 11.81 6.10 19.17
CA ASN A 10 12.87 6.06 20.18
C ASN A 10 12.87 4.75 20.98
N LYS A 11 11.69 4.17 21.25
CA LYS A 11 11.58 2.90 21.99
C LYS A 11 12.08 1.71 21.18
N TYR A 12 11.80 1.66 19.88
CA TYR A 12 12.32 0.62 18.98
C TYR A 12 13.85 0.64 18.91
N VAL A 13 14.43 1.84 18.77
CA VAL A 13 15.88 2.01 18.68
C VAL A 13 16.61 1.69 19.98
N VAL A 14 16.06 2.09 21.13
CA VAL A 14 16.61 1.71 22.44
C VAL A 14 16.57 0.18 22.61
N ASN A 15 15.48 -0.49 22.24
CA ASN A 15 15.41 -1.95 22.34
C ASN A 15 16.45 -2.65 21.43
N GLN A 16 16.60 -2.21 20.18
CA GLN A 16 17.61 -2.78 19.28
C GLN A 16 19.05 -2.54 19.76
N LEU A 17 19.35 -1.37 20.35
CA LEU A 17 20.68 -1.02 20.87
C LEU A 17 21.09 -1.85 22.11
N PHE A 18 20.13 -2.25 22.95
CA PHE A 18 20.44 -2.85 24.26
C PHE A 18 20.04 -4.33 24.39
N SER A 19 19.32 -4.91 23.43
CA SER A 19 18.99 -6.35 23.46
C SER A 19 20.18 -7.29 23.20
N ASN A 20 21.27 -6.81 22.58
CA ASN A 20 22.43 -7.65 22.22
C ASN A 20 23.68 -7.46 23.10
N ASN A 21 23.60 -6.69 24.20
CA ASN A 21 24.75 -6.50 25.09
C ASN A 21 24.81 -7.56 26.18
N SER A 22 25.39 -8.71 25.86
CA SER A 22 25.95 -9.65 26.84
C SER A 22 27.32 -10.16 26.37
N ASN A 23 28.36 -9.42 26.79
CA ASN A 23 29.73 -9.87 27.06
C ASN A 23 30.60 -10.41 25.90
N ASN A 24 31.02 -9.57 24.93
CA ASN A 24 32.27 -9.87 24.20
C ASN A 24 33.00 -8.61 23.64
N PRO A 25 34.31 -8.39 23.88
CA PRO A 25 35.03 -7.16 23.47
C PRO A 25 35.40 -7.05 21.98
N GLN A 26 35.06 -8.03 21.13
CA GLN A 26 35.24 -7.95 19.67
C GLN A 26 34.17 -7.07 18.95
N ASN A 27 33.33 -6.36 19.71
CA ASN A 27 32.07 -5.75 19.24
C ASN A 27 32.19 -4.33 18.66
N ASN A 28 33.37 -3.70 18.60
CA ASN A 28 33.47 -2.29 18.19
C ASN A 28 33.17 -2.05 16.70
N ASN A 29 33.59 -2.95 15.80
CA ASN A 29 33.18 -2.88 14.39
C ASN A 29 31.67 -3.11 14.23
N ASN A 30 31.12 -4.01 15.04
CA ASN A 30 29.68 -4.32 15.05
C ASN A 30 28.85 -3.14 15.59
N ILE A 31 29.35 -2.38 16.57
CA ILE A 31 28.68 -1.16 17.07
C ILE A 31 28.71 -0.05 16.00
N VAL A 32 29.84 0.16 15.31
CA VAL A 32 29.93 1.17 14.24
C VAL A 32 29.04 0.81 13.06
N GLU A 33 29.06 -0.44 12.60
CA GLU A 33 28.15 -0.94 11.56
C GLU A 33 26.69 -0.86 12.01
N THR A 34 26.38 -1.21 13.26
CA THR A 34 25.02 -1.05 13.81
C THR A 34 24.58 0.41 13.85
N LEU A 35 25.45 1.34 14.27
CA LEU A 35 25.16 2.77 14.28
C LEU A 35 25.01 3.34 12.85
N GLN A 36 25.82 2.88 11.90
CA GLN A 36 25.68 3.23 10.48
C GLN A 36 24.34 2.74 9.93
N ASN A 37 24.02 1.47 10.10
CA ASN A 37 22.74 0.87 9.71
C ASN A 37 21.55 1.60 10.35
N LEU A 38 21.63 1.93 11.65
CA LEU A 38 20.61 2.70 12.33
C LEU A 38 20.51 4.12 11.75
N SER A 39 21.63 4.79 11.49
CA SER A 39 21.64 6.14 10.91
C SER A 39 21.05 6.16 9.50
N GLU A 40 21.32 5.14 8.68
CA GLU A 40 20.75 4.97 7.34
C GLU A 40 19.25 4.67 7.41
N GLN A 41 18.82 3.82 8.36
CA GLN A 41 17.40 3.57 8.62
C GLN A 41 16.68 4.85 9.07
N TYR A 42 17.28 5.64 9.98
CA TYR A 42 16.73 6.92 10.42
C TYR A 42 16.62 7.93 9.29
N ALA A 43 17.66 8.06 8.47
CA ALA A 43 17.64 8.94 7.30
C ALA A 43 16.56 8.52 6.30
N SER A 44 16.41 7.21 6.07
CA SER A 44 15.37 6.65 5.21
C SER A 44 13.98 6.94 5.77
N ILE A 45 13.73 6.66 7.06
CA ILE A 45 12.46 6.98 7.75
C ILE A 45 12.12 8.46 7.62
N SER A 46 13.11 9.34 7.82
CA SER A 46 12.92 10.78 7.67
C SER A 46 12.58 11.20 6.24
N ALA A 47 13.27 10.65 5.24
CA ALA A 47 13.03 10.94 3.83
C ALA A 47 11.63 10.48 3.38
N TYR A 48 11.21 9.27 3.73
CA TYR A 48 9.88 8.78 3.40
C TYR A 48 8.77 9.49 4.21
N GLY A 49 9.03 9.86 5.47
CA GLY A 49 8.13 10.71 6.25
C GLY A 49 7.90 12.07 5.58
N LYS A 50 8.95 12.67 5.02
CA LYS A 50 8.83 13.88 4.20
C LYS A 50 8.01 13.61 2.94
N LYS A 51 8.25 12.52 2.21
CA LYS A 51 7.46 12.17 1.02
C LYS A 51 5.97 12.00 1.32
N LEU A 52 5.61 11.32 2.41
CA LEU A 52 4.22 11.18 2.84
C LEU A 52 3.57 12.54 3.15
N ASN A 53 4.31 13.43 3.80
CA ASN A 53 3.87 14.80 4.05
C ASN A 53 3.72 15.60 2.73
N ASP A 54 4.64 15.43 1.79
CA ASP A 54 4.57 16.07 0.47
C ASP A 54 3.34 15.58 -0.32
N ILE A 55 3.07 14.27 -0.34
CA ILE A 55 1.87 13.64 -0.92
C ILE A 55 0.58 14.25 -0.32
N TYR A 56 0.52 14.38 1.01
CA TYR A 56 -0.62 14.99 1.68
C TYR A 56 -0.75 16.49 1.35
N ASN A 57 0.37 17.21 1.25
CA ASN A 57 0.37 18.62 0.88
C ASN A 57 -0.10 18.83 -0.56
N GLU A 58 0.34 17.98 -1.49
CA GLU A 58 -0.11 18.02 -2.88
C GLU A 58 -1.63 17.84 -2.99
N LEU A 59 -2.24 16.93 -2.21
CA LEU A 59 -3.71 16.81 -2.14
C LEU A 59 -4.37 18.05 -1.54
N THR A 60 -3.86 18.58 -0.43
CA THR A 60 -4.50 19.72 0.26
C THR A 60 -4.37 21.05 -0.48
N GLN A 61 -3.39 21.18 -1.37
CA GLN A 61 -3.22 22.37 -2.20
C GLN A 61 -4.16 22.39 -3.41
N ARG A 62 -4.76 21.24 -3.76
CA ARG A 62 -5.76 21.14 -4.82
C ARG A 62 -7.12 21.63 -4.31
N SER A 63 -7.71 22.60 -5.03
CA SER A 63 -9.01 23.19 -4.66
C SER A 63 -10.21 22.29 -4.94
N ASP A 64 -10.02 21.26 -5.75
CA ASP A 64 -11.03 20.31 -6.23
C ASP A 64 -11.07 19.01 -5.42
N VAL A 65 -10.19 18.83 -4.43
CA VAL A 65 -10.05 17.57 -3.71
C VAL A 65 -11.23 17.31 -2.76
N THR A 66 -11.71 16.07 -2.72
CA THR A 66 -12.80 15.66 -1.81
C THR A 66 -12.34 15.51 -0.35
N ASN A 67 -13.27 15.70 0.59
CA ASN A 67 -12.98 15.47 2.02
C ASN A 67 -12.69 13.99 2.29
N GLU A 68 -13.32 13.11 1.52
CA GLU A 68 -13.12 11.68 1.50
C GLU A 68 -11.68 11.32 1.11
N ALA A 69 -11.14 11.93 0.04
CA ALA A 69 -9.74 11.76 -0.34
C ALA A 69 -8.79 12.25 0.76
N LEU A 70 -9.05 13.40 1.38
CA LEU A 70 -8.23 13.89 2.49
C LEU A 70 -8.26 12.96 3.71
N ALA A 71 -9.41 12.41 4.04
CA ALA A 71 -9.56 11.42 5.11
C ALA A 71 -8.81 10.12 4.76
N GLY A 72 -8.94 9.64 3.52
CA GLY A 72 -8.22 8.47 3.02
C GLY A 72 -6.71 8.62 3.07
N ALA A 73 -6.18 9.78 2.67
CA ALA A 73 -4.76 10.08 2.79
C ALA A 73 -4.25 10.00 4.23
N ARG A 74 -5.03 10.51 5.19
CA ARG A 74 -4.71 10.37 6.62
C ARG A 74 -4.73 8.90 7.05
N ASN A 75 -5.73 8.13 6.62
CA ASN A 75 -5.84 6.71 6.96
C ASN A 75 -4.64 5.92 6.44
N VAL A 76 -4.22 6.17 5.19
CA VAL A 76 -3.03 5.53 4.61
C VAL A 76 -1.77 5.91 5.38
N ILE A 77 -1.55 7.19 5.69
CA ILE A 77 -0.39 7.64 6.46
C ILE A 77 -0.36 7.00 7.85
N VAL A 78 -1.50 6.96 8.55
CA VAL A 78 -1.60 6.33 9.87
C VAL A 78 -1.32 4.83 9.76
N ASN A 79 -1.91 4.14 8.77
CA ASN A 79 -1.69 2.72 8.54
C ASN A 79 -0.20 2.40 8.28
N LEU A 80 0.46 3.19 7.43
CA LEU A 80 1.89 3.05 7.15
C LEU A 80 2.76 3.34 8.38
N SER A 81 2.37 4.29 9.23
CA SER A 81 3.10 4.63 10.46
C SER A 81 2.99 3.57 11.56
N GLN A 82 1.90 2.79 11.55
CA GLN A 82 1.62 1.73 12.51
C GLN A 82 2.03 0.34 12.00
N GLY A 83 2.32 0.22 10.70
CA GLY A 83 2.69 -1.03 10.06
C GLY A 83 4.07 -1.52 10.52
N ASN A 84 4.14 -2.80 10.89
CA ASN A 84 5.40 -3.50 11.18
C ASN A 84 6.00 -4.15 9.91
N GLY A 85 5.37 -3.95 8.74
CA GLY A 85 5.74 -4.62 7.49
C GLY A 85 6.88 -3.92 6.76
N THR A 86 7.69 -4.67 6.03
CA THR A 86 8.86 -4.19 5.26
C THR A 86 8.52 -3.40 4.00
N ASP A 87 7.25 -3.38 3.58
CA ASP A 87 6.84 -2.91 2.25
C ASP A 87 6.29 -1.47 2.26
N TRP A 88 6.33 -0.81 3.43
CA TRP A 88 5.87 0.57 3.59
C TRP A 88 6.67 1.55 2.71
N MET A 89 7.98 1.32 2.55
CA MET A 89 8.84 2.13 1.67
C MET A 89 8.40 2.00 0.21
N GLN A 90 8.15 0.77 -0.26
CA GLN A 90 7.66 0.51 -1.62
C GLN A 90 6.28 1.15 -1.84
N THR A 91 5.42 1.13 -0.81
CA THR A 91 4.13 1.81 -0.86
C THR A 91 4.30 3.32 -1.02
N VAL A 92 5.20 3.95 -0.26
CA VAL A 92 5.48 5.39 -0.39
C VAL A 92 6.04 5.72 -1.77
N GLU A 93 6.89 4.86 -2.35
CA GLU A 93 7.40 5.04 -3.71
C GLU A 93 6.31 4.91 -4.78
N ALA A 94 5.42 3.93 -4.63
CA ALA A 94 4.27 3.77 -5.51
C ALA A 94 3.33 5.00 -5.44
N LEU A 95 3.10 5.55 -4.24
CA LEU A 95 2.32 6.77 -4.06
C LEU A 95 3.00 8.02 -4.66
N ASP A 96 4.32 8.14 -4.51
CA ASP A 96 5.10 9.24 -5.08
C ASP A 96 5.10 9.20 -6.63
N LYS A 97 4.99 8.01 -7.24
CA LYS A 97 4.73 7.87 -8.68
C LYS A 97 3.30 8.27 -9.02
N LEU A 98 2.33 7.80 -8.24
CA LEU A 98 0.90 8.00 -8.46
C LEU A 98 0.49 9.48 -8.39
N LYS A 99 1.20 10.32 -7.64
CA LYS A 99 0.83 11.73 -7.39
C LYS A 99 0.57 12.60 -8.62
N ASN A 100 1.14 12.22 -9.76
CA ASN A 100 0.94 12.90 -11.04
C ASN A 100 -0.14 12.24 -11.92
N SER A 101 -0.75 11.14 -11.49
CA SER A 101 -1.81 10.42 -12.21
C SER A 101 -3.18 11.05 -11.94
N SER A 102 -4.09 10.93 -12.90
CA SER A 102 -5.51 11.26 -12.73
C SER A 102 -6.23 10.37 -11.71
N GLU A 103 -5.63 9.23 -11.34
CA GLU A 103 -6.19 8.30 -10.36
C GLU A 103 -5.72 8.58 -8.93
N PHE A 104 -4.85 9.58 -8.72
CA PHE A 104 -4.29 9.90 -7.39
C PHE A 104 -5.34 10.19 -6.33
N GLU A 105 -6.33 11.01 -6.65
CA GLU A 105 -7.41 11.34 -5.71
C GLU A 105 -8.30 10.12 -5.43
N LYS A 106 -8.69 9.40 -6.49
CA LYS A 106 -9.53 8.21 -6.42
C LYS A 106 -8.89 7.07 -5.63
N PHE A 107 -7.57 7.00 -5.60
CA PHE A 107 -6.86 6.08 -4.71
C PHE A 107 -7.18 6.39 -3.24
N PHE A 108 -7.15 7.65 -2.83
CA PHE A 108 -7.45 8.01 -1.46
C PHE A 108 -8.94 7.95 -1.13
N GLU A 109 -9.82 8.23 -2.09
CA GLU A 109 -11.25 7.96 -1.92
C GLU A 109 -11.51 6.47 -1.63
N ALA A 110 -10.89 5.58 -2.41
CA ALA A 110 -10.93 4.14 -2.15
C ALA A 110 -10.35 3.79 -0.78
N ALA A 111 -9.21 4.37 -0.40
CA ALA A 111 -8.59 4.13 0.90
C ALA A 111 -9.51 4.53 2.07
N ASN A 112 -10.26 5.64 1.93
CA ASN A 112 -11.26 6.04 2.91
C ASN A 112 -12.41 5.03 3.00
N THR A 113 -12.90 4.55 1.85
CA THR A 113 -13.95 3.51 1.82
C THR A 113 -13.47 2.21 2.45
N ILE A 114 -12.25 1.75 2.15
CA ILE A 114 -11.62 0.56 2.73
C ILE A 114 -11.53 0.68 4.26
N HIS A 115 -11.05 1.83 4.75
CA HIS A 115 -10.99 2.08 6.18
C HIS A 115 -12.38 2.05 6.84
N SER A 116 -13.34 2.78 6.28
CA SER A 116 -14.70 2.87 6.84
C SER A 116 -15.46 1.55 6.83
N ARG A 117 -15.19 0.68 5.84
CA ARG A 117 -15.75 -0.68 5.75
C ARG A 117 -14.95 -1.73 6.51
N SER A 118 -13.84 -1.34 7.17
CA SER A 118 -12.94 -2.24 7.90
C SER A 118 -12.36 -3.36 7.03
N TYR A 119 -12.13 -3.09 5.75
CA TYR A 119 -11.40 -4.00 4.86
C TYR A 119 -9.90 -3.94 5.15
N ASP A 120 -9.14 -4.97 4.75
CA ASP A 120 -7.71 -5.05 5.03
C ASP A 120 -6.90 -4.06 4.16
N MET A 121 -6.62 -2.90 4.74
CA MET A 121 -5.82 -1.85 4.10
C MET A 121 -4.39 -2.29 3.80
N ASN A 122 -3.78 -3.14 4.64
CA ASN A 122 -2.41 -3.59 4.39
C ASN A 122 -2.36 -4.52 3.19
N ASN A 123 -3.30 -5.46 3.10
CA ASN A 123 -3.39 -6.37 1.95
C ASN A 123 -3.70 -5.61 0.65
N TRP A 124 -4.59 -4.60 0.73
CA TRP A 124 -4.89 -3.73 -0.41
C TRP A 124 -3.68 -2.89 -0.87
N LEU A 125 -2.93 -2.29 0.07
CA LEU A 125 -1.72 -1.53 -0.26
C LEU A 125 -0.63 -2.42 -0.86
N LYS A 126 -0.51 -3.67 -0.39
CA LYS A 126 0.39 -4.66 -0.99
C LYS A 126 0.00 -4.97 -2.43
N ALA A 127 -1.29 -5.20 -2.70
CA ALA A 127 -1.79 -5.43 -4.05
C ALA A 127 -1.59 -4.21 -4.96
N PHE A 128 -1.76 -2.99 -4.43
CA PHE A 128 -1.45 -1.75 -5.14
C PHE A 128 0.03 -1.68 -5.54
N VAL A 129 0.95 -1.95 -4.61
CA VAL A 129 2.40 -1.99 -4.90
C VAL A 129 2.71 -3.03 -5.98
N ASN A 130 2.13 -4.22 -5.86
CA ASN A 130 2.27 -5.29 -6.85
C ASN A 130 1.81 -4.83 -8.24
N ALA A 131 0.63 -4.25 -8.38
CA ALA A 131 0.15 -3.73 -9.66
C ALA A 131 1.05 -2.60 -10.21
N THR A 132 1.50 -1.69 -9.35
CA THR A 132 2.36 -0.55 -9.72
C THR A 132 3.73 -1.02 -10.23
N ASN A 133 4.29 -2.09 -9.67
CA ASN A 133 5.58 -2.65 -10.12
C ASN A 133 5.55 -3.10 -11.58
N TYR A 134 4.36 -3.39 -12.12
CA TYR A 134 4.17 -3.83 -13.50
C TYR A 134 3.44 -2.80 -14.39
N GLY A 135 3.16 -1.59 -13.88
CA GLY A 135 2.53 -0.50 -14.64
C GLY A 135 1.01 -0.58 -14.76
N TYR A 136 0.34 -1.21 -13.78
CA TYR A 136 -1.11 -1.39 -13.74
C TYR A 136 -1.79 -0.62 -12.60
N GLU A 137 -1.15 0.43 -12.06
CA GLU A 137 -1.66 1.22 -10.95
C GLU A 137 -3.04 1.83 -11.22
N ASP A 138 -3.25 2.40 -12.42
CA ASP A 138 -4.51 3.05 -12.79
C ASP A 138 -5.65 2.02 -12.91
N GLN A 139 -5.38 0.85 -13.51
CA GLN A 139 -6.34 -0.24 -13.66
C GLN A 139 -6.72 -0.79 -12.29
N PHE A 140 -5.74 -0.97 -11.41
CA PHE A 140 -5.98 -1.40 -10.04
C PHE A 140 -6.89 -0.44 -9.29
N ILE A 141 -6.62 0.88 -9.38
CA ILE A 141 -7.43 1.91 -8.72
C ILE A 141 -8.85 1.96 -9.30
N LYS A 142 -8.99 1.88 -10.64
CA LYS A 142 -10.28 1.86 -11.31
C LYS A 142 -11.12 0.66 -10.88
N GLN A 143 -10.54 -0.54 -10.89
CA GLN A 143 -11.26 -1.77 -10.51
C GLN A 143 -11.59 -1.79 -9.01
N THR A 144 -10.68 -1.32 -8.15
CA THR A 144 -10.96 -1.09 -6.73
C THR A 144 -12.20 -0.20 -6.56
N ASN A 145 -12.23 0.96 -7.21
CA ASN A 145 -13.35 1.89 -7.10
C ASN A 145 -14.64 1.34 -7.71
N GLU A 146 -14.58 0.58 -8.81
CA GLU A 146 -15.75 -0.08 -9.38
C GLU A 146 -16.39 -1.08 -8.44
N ILE A 147 -15.58 -1.89 -7.74
CA ILE A 147 -16.08 -2.82 -6.72
C ILE A 147 -16.68 -2.05 -5.55
N LEU A 148 -15.95 -1.06 -5.02
CA LEU A 148 -16.33 -0.32 -3.81
C LEU A 148 -17.51 0.64 -4.02
N LYS A 149 -17.88 0.98 -5.26
CA LYS A 149 -19.12 1.73 -5.58
C LYS A 149 -20.38 0.98 -5.13
N ASN A 150 -20.32 -0.35 -5.04
CA ASN A 150 -21.44 -1.16 -4.55
C ASN A 150 -21.61 -0.99 -3.04
N ASP A 151 -22.82 -1.26 -2.56
CA ASP A 151 -23.13 -1.22 -1.13
C ASP A 151 -22.20 -2.14 -0.32
N ASN A 152 -22.03 -1.80 0.97
CA ASN A 152 -21.22 -2.61 1.89
C ASN A 152 -21.96 -3.91 2.27
N THR A 153 -22.01 -4.85 1.33
CA THR A 153 -22.61 -6.17 1.50
C THR A 153 -21.51 -7.22 1.65
N LYS A 154 -21.91 -8.42 2.09
CA LYS A 154 -21.01 -9.57 2.13
C LYS A 154 -20.49 -9.94 0.74
N GLU A 155 -21.32 -9.78 -0.28
CA GLU A 155 -20.93 -10.04 -1.68
C GLU A 155 -19.84 -9.07 -2.14
N THR A 156 -20.02 -7.76 -1.90
CA THR A 156 -18.99 -6.76 -2.23
C THR A 156 -17.69 -7.01 -1.49
N ALA A 157 -17.75 -7.39 -0.20
CA ALA A 157 -16.57 -7.74 0.57
C ALA A 157 -15.84 -8.96 -0.01
N ASN A 158 -16.58 -10.02 -0.36
CA ASN A 158 -15.99 -11.21 -0.97
C ASN A 158 -15.30 -10.89 -2.31
N VAL A 159 -15.98 -10.15 -3.20
CA VAL A 159 -15.42 -9.77 -4.50
C VAL A 159 -14.20 -8.88 -4.34
N PHE A 160 -14.23 -7.96 -3.37
CA PHE A 160 -13.08 -7.14 -3.05
C PHE A 160 -11.89 -8.00 -2.59
N ASP A 161 -12.09 -8.92 -1.65
CA ASP A 161 -11.03 -9.78 -1.14
C ASP A 161 -10.47 -10.71 -2.23
N GLU A 162 -11.32 -11.30 -3.07
CA GLU A 162 -10.91 -12.12 -4.22
C GLU A 162 -10.11 -11.32 -5.25
N PHE A 163 -10.50 -10.07 -5.52
CA PHE A 163 -9.77 -9.18 -6.40
C PHE A 163 -8.35 -8.90 -5.86
N ILE A 164 -8.22 -8.59 -4.57
CA ILE A 164 -6.93 -8.34 -3.92
C ILE A 164 -6.06 -9.60 -3.91
N ASN A 165 -6.65 -10.76 -3.60
CA ASN A 165 -5.94 -12.03 -3.62
C ASN A 165 -5.46 -12.38 -5.04
N SER A 166 -6.29 -12.17 -6.07
CA SER A 166 -5.91 -12.43 -7.46
C SER A 166 -4.74 -11.55 -7.90
N VAL A 167 -4.76 -10.25 -7.56
CA VAL A 167 -3.66 -9.33 -7.89
C VAL A 167 -2.35 -9.76 -7.22
N ASN A 168 -2.43 -10.15 -5.94
CA ASN A 168 -1.27 -10.64 -5.20
C ASN A 168 -0.75 -11.98 -5.76
N ASP A 169 -1.64 -12.92 -6.07
CA ASP A 169 -1.28 -14.24 -6.60
C ASP A 169 -0.61 -14.13 -7.98
N ILE A 170 -1.08 -13.23 -8.85
CA ILE A 170 -0.43 -12.94 -10.13
C ILE A 170 1.02 -12.48 -9.91
N ALA A 171 1.26 -11.58 -8.95
CA ALA A 171 2.59 -11.04 -8.71
C ALA A 171 3.56 -12.04 -8.05
N THR A 172 3.06 -13.00 -7.26
CA THR A 172 3.90 -13.92 -6.49
C THR A 172 4.07 -15.30 -7.11
N ASN A 173 3.05 -15.82 -7.81
CA ASN A 173 3.01 -17.23 -8.21
C ASN A 173 3.31 -17.45 -9.70
N VAL A 174 3.29 -16.38 -10.51
CA VAL A 174 3.61 -16.45 -11.94
C VAL A 174 5.14 -16.46 -12.11
N PRO A 175 5.70 -17.40 -12.88
CA PRO A 175 7.12 -17.77 -12.78
C PRO A 175 8.13 -16.76 -13.34
N ASN A 176 7.69 -15.76 -14.12
CA ASN A 176 8.57 -14.69 -14.59
C ASN A 176 7.81 -13.38 -14.87
N ASP A 177 8.54 -12.26 -14.87
CA ASP A 177 7.99 -10.91 -15.05
C ASP A 177 7.22 -10.71 -16.37
N GLU A 178 7.62 -11.40 -17.45
CA GLU A 178 6.93 -11.30 -18.74
C GLU A 178 5.53 -11.93 -18.68
N PHE A 179 5.42 -13.11 -18.06
CA PHE A 179 4.16 -13.76 -17.80
C PHE A 179 3.34 -12.99 -16.76
N VAL A 180 3.96 -12.38 -15.75
CA VAL A 180 3.24 -11.53 -14.77
C VAL A 180 2.55 -10.37 -15.47
N LYS A 181 3.26 -9.68 -16.39
CA LYS A 181 2.66 -8.59 -17.19
C LYS A 181 1.52 -9.10 -18.05
N SER A 182 1.69 -10.23 -18.73
CA SER A 182 0.62 -10.81 -19.54
C SER A 182 -0.60 -11.20 -18.70
N ALA A 183 -0.37 -11.80 -17.53
CA ALA A 183 -1.41 -12.17 -16.58
C ALA A 183 -2.16 -10.95 -16.05
N PHE A 184 -1.45 -9.87 -15.67
CA PHE A 184 -2.08 -8.61 -15.27
C PHE A 184 -2.89 -7.98 -16.40
N SER A 185 -2.36 -7.95 -17.64
CA SER A 185 -3.11 -7.44 -18.78
C SER A 185 -4.44 -8.19 -18.93
N ASN A 186 -4.37 -9.53 -19.00
CA ASN A 186 -5.55 -10.39 -19.15
C ASN A 186 -6.53 -10.23 -17.98
N PHE A 187 -6.01 -10.12 -16.75
CA PHE A 187 -6.82 -9.95 -15.55
C PHE A 187 -7.58 -8.62 -15.57
N PHE A 188 -6.88 -7.50 -15.77
CA PHE A 188 -7.50 -6.18 -15.73
C PHE A 188 -8.40 -5.92 -16.94
N GLU A 189 -8.05 -6.42 -18.13
CA GLU A 189 -8.93 -6.39 -19.31
C GLU A 189 -10.21 -7.22 -19.07
N GLY A 190 -10.05 -8.42 -18.50
CA GLY A 190 -11.17 -9.28 -18.11
C GLY A 190 -12.10 -8.58 -17.12
N MET A 191 -11.55 -8.04 -16.04
CA MET A 191 -12.31 -7.28 -15.02
C MET A 191 -13.03 -6.06 -15.61
N ALA A 192 -12.36 -5.29 -16.47
CA ALA A 192 -12.93 -4.11 -17.11
C ALA A 192 -14.05 -4.46 -18.11
N SER A 193 -14.03 -5.66 -18.69
CA SER A 193 -15.08 -6.15 -19.60
C SER A 193 -16.38 -6.57 -18.88
N ARG A 194 -16.39 -6.57 -17.54
CA ARG A 194 -17.52 -6.97 -16.70
C ARG A 194 -18.13 -5.76 -16.01
N SER A 195 -19.45 -5.68 -16.09
CA SER A 195 -20.24 -4.52 -15.66
C SER A 195 -20.85 -4.71 -14.28
N SER A 196 -21.18 -5.94 -13.90
CA SER A 196 -21.78 -6.27 -12.61
C SER A 196 -20.78 -6.92 -11.65
N LEU A 197 -21.11 -6.88 -10.36
CA LEU A 197 -20.33 -7.53 -9.31
C LEU A 197 -20.32 -9.06 -9.49
N GLU A 198 -21.47 -9.64 -9.85
CA GLU A 198 -21.63 -11.07 -10.16
C GLU A 198 -20.74 -11.51 -11.34
N GLU A 199 -20.72 -10.72 -12.42
CA GLU A 199 -19.88 -11.00 -13.59
C GLU A 199 -18.38 -10.94 -13.26
N LYS A 200 -17.97 -9.98 -12.40
CA LYS A 200 -16.59 -9.87 -11.93
C LYS A 200 -16.22 -11.06 -11.03
N ASN A 201 -17.09 -11.46 -10.11
CA ASN A 201 -16.88 -12.66 -9.28
C ASN A 201 -16.71 -13.91 -10.13
N ALA A 202 -17.65 -14.16 -11.05
CA ALA A 202 -17.60 -15.31 -11.94
C ALA A 202 -16.36 -15.30 -12.85
N PHE A 203 -15.87 -14.13 -13.25
CA PHE A 203 -14.61 -14.02 -13.96
C PHE A 203 -13.43 -14.46 -13.09
N MET A 204 -13.31 -13.94 -11.88
CA MET A 204 -12.21 -14.26 -10.97
C MET A 204 -12.20 -15.75 -10.59
N ASP A 205 -13.36 -16.35 -10.36
CA ASP A 205 -13.53 -17.80 -10.11
C ASP A 205 -12.93 -18.67 -11.23
N ASN A 206 -12.93 -18.17 -12.46
CA ASN A 206 -12.45 -18.89 -13.64
C ASN A 206 -11.09 -18.40 -14.13
N PHE A 207 -10.57 -17.30 -13.58
CA PHE A 207 -9.31 -16.73 -13.98
C PHE A 207 -8.15 -17.61 -13.52
N LYS A 208 -7.18 -17.84 -14.41
CA LYS A 208 -5.95 -18.55 -14.09
C LYS A 208 -4.79 -17.65 -14.46
N ALA A 209 -3.94 -17.35 -13.48
CA ALA A 209 -2.82 -16.43 -13.62
C ALA A 209 -1.73 -16.89 -14.61
N GLY A 210 -1.81 -18.11 -15.13
CA GLY A 210 -0.83 -18.71 -16.05
C GLY A 210 -0.10 -19.87 -15.41
#